data_AF-A0A0C3Q5E2-F1
#
_entry.id   AF-A0A0C3Q5E2-F1
#
_cell.length_a   1.000
_cell.length_b   1.000
_cell.length_c   1.000
_cell.angle_alpha   90.00
_cell.angle_beta   90.00
_cell.angle_gamma   90.00
#
_symmetry.space_group_name_H-M   'P 1'
#
loop_
_entity.id
_entity.type
_entity.pdbx_description
1 polymer ?
#
loop_
_entity_poly.entity_id
_entity_poly.type
_entity_poly.pdbx_seq_one_letter_code
_entity_poly.pdbx_strand_id
1 'polypeptide(L)'
;LSLFCFAITINSAILIVAATSFYYRRNASGTGEGAGDLFDAYALIKEYVGKGSAFLFAFALLCAGQGASNTATLAGQFVSEGFLRWKLSPFLRRLVTRLISMTPAIIISVALGRRGLDTLLIASQVILSIVLPFFVFPLVFFTSSGSGLMKVKQPPTESDDDEYADFSSAWYVTALGYSLFAIMLAANCYVIVRFCRGES
;
A
#
# COMPACT_ATOMS: atom_id res chain seq x y z
N LEU A 1 0.01 17.59 -5.21
CA LEU A 1 -0.90 18.20 -4.20
C LEU A 1 -2.28 17.53 -4.19
N SER A 2 -3.03 17.51 -5.30
CA SER A 2 -4.40 16.95 -5.35
C SER A 2 -4.51 15.49 -4.87
N LEU A 3 -3.63 14.58 -5.36
CA LEU A 3 -3.63 13.17 -4.92
C LEU A 3 -3.37 13.00 -3.42
N PHE A 4 -2.50 13.83 -2.84
CA PHE A 4 -2.17 13.78 -1.42
C PHE A 4 -3.35 14.26 -0.57
N CYS A 5 -3.97 15.38 -0.93
CA CYS A 5 -5.17 15.88 -0.25
C CYS A 5 -6.33 14.88 -0.33
N PHE A 6 -6.51 14.24 -1.49
CA PHE A 6 -7.52 13.20 -1.68
C PHE A 6 -7.22 11.97 -0.81
N ALA A 7 -5.99 11.47 -0.82
CA ALA A 7 -5.58 10.32 -0.02
C ALA A 7 -5.76 10.57 1.49
N ILE A 8 -5.39 11.76 1.99
CA ILE A 8 -5.63 12.14 3.39
C ILE A 8 -7.12 12.10 3.70
N THR A 9 -7.95 12.72 2.85
CA THR A 9 -9.40 12.79 3.09
C THR A 9 -10.03 11.40 3.17
N ILE A 10 -9.66 10.50 2.25
CA ILE A 10 -10.17 9.12 2.24
C ILE A 10 -9.67 8.33 3.45
N ASN A 11 -8.38 8.41 3.79
CA ASN A 11 -7.83 7.70 4.94
C ASN A 11 -8.44 8.20 6.26
N SER A 12 -8.65 9.51 6.40
CA SER A 12 -9.34 10.09 7.55
C SER A 12 -10.80 9.62 7.62
N ALA A 13 -11.51 9.55 6.50
CA ALA A 13 -12.88 9.03 6.47
C ALA A 13 -12.95 7.56 6.92
N ILE A 14 -12.03 6.71 6.45
CA ILE A 14 -11.93 5.30 6.88
C ILE A 14 -11.65 5.21 8.39
N LEU A 15 -10.74 6.04 8.91
CA LEU A 15 -10.40 6.07 10.34
C LEU A 15 -11.61 6.47 11.20
N ILE A 16 -12.39 7.48 10.77
CA ILE A 16 -13.61 7.90 11.46
C ILE A 16 -14.63 6.76 11.48
N VAL A 17 -14.87 6.11 10.34
CA VAL A 17 -15.80 4.97 10.25
C VAL A 17 -15.35 3.82 11.16
N ALA A 18 -14.06 3.47 11.16
CA ALA A 18 -13.51 2.45 12.04
C ALA A 18 -13.63 2.82 13.53
N ALA A 19 -13.40 4.08 13.89
CA ALA A 19 -13.59 4.55 15.25
C ALA A 19 -15.05 4.44 15.70
N THR A 20 -16.00 4.79 14.81
CA THR A 20 -17.44 4.65 15.10
C THR A 20 -17.90 3.20 15.21
N SER A 21 -17.39 2.29 14.37
CA SER A 21 -17.70 0.85 14.44
C SER A 21 -17.22 0.23 15.74
N PHE A 22 -16.01 0.57 16.16
CA PHE A 22 -15.48 0.12 17.43
C PHE A 22 -16.25 0.70 18.63
N TYR A 23 -16.56 2.00 18.61
CA TYR A 23 -17.29 2.67 19.70
C TYR A 23 -18.69 2.07 19.90
N TYR A 24 -19.47 1.87 18.84
CA TYR A 24 -20.81 1.30 18.93
C TYR A 24 -20.79 -0.17 19.36
N ARG A 25 -19.84 -0.96 18.84
CA ARG A 25 -19.67 -2.37 19.23
C ARG A 25 -19.29 -2.52 20.70
N ARG A 26 -18.40 -1.66 21.22
CA ARG A 26 -18.02 -1.68 22.64
C ARG A 26 -19.21 -1.42 23.56
N ASN A 27 -20.11 -0.52 23.17
CA ASN A 27 -21.32 -0.23 23.93
C ASN A 27 -22.38 -1.35 23.84
N ALA A 28 -22.43 -2.10 22.73
CA ALA A 28 -23.43 -3.14 22.51
C ALA A 28 -23.05 -4.52 23.09
N SER A 29 -21.77 -4.89 23.14
CA SER A 29 -21.36 -6.28 23.44
C SER A 29 -20.60 -6.47 24.76
N GLY A 30 -20.13 -5.41 25.42
CA GLY A 30 -19.37 -5.47 26.69
C GLY A 30 -18.02 -6.22 26.61
N THR A 31 -17.76 -6.96 25.55
CA THR A 31 -16.53 -7.67 25.22
C THR A 31 -15.77 -6.83 24.19
N GLY A 32 -14.75 -6.09 24.65
CA GLY A 32 -13.97 -5.14 23.87
C GLY A 32 -12.92 -5.76 22.94
N GLU A 33 -13.18 -6.94 22.36
CA GLU A 33 -12.18 -7.66 21.57
C GLU A 33 -12.65 -7.86 20.12
N GLY A 34 -12.06 -7.05 19.24
CA GLY A 34 -12.10 -7.20 17.80
C GLY A 34 -12.09 -5.84 17.09
N ALA A 35 -11.11 -5.66 16.20
CA ALA A 35 -11.12 -4.57 15.23
C ALA A 35 -12.45 -4.58 14.44
N GLY A 36 -13.03 -3.41 14.16
CA GLY A 36 -14.25 -3.34 13.36
C GLY A 36 -13.98 -3.82 11.94
N ASP A 37 -14.69 -4.87 11.52
CA ASP A 37 -14.55 -5.47 10.18
C ASP A 37 -15.35 -4.61 9.17
N LEU A 38 -15.05 -4.78 7.88
CA LEU A 38 -15.74 -4.19 6.74
C LEU A 38 -17.26 -4.41 6.79
N PHE A 39 -17.71 -5.55 7.33
CA PHE A 39 -19.12 -5.85 7.51
C PHE A 39 -19.78 -4.98 8.59
N ASP A 40 -19.04 -4.64 9.65
CA ASP A 40 -19.53 -3.75 10.72
C ASP A 40 -19.66 -2.32 10.19
N ALA A 41 -18.68 -1.88 9.39
CA ALA A 41 -18.75 -0.59 8.69
C ALA A 41 -19.98 -0.52 7.77
N TYR A 42 -20.25 -1.57 6.99
CA TYR A 42 -21.46 -1.63 6.15
C TYR A 42 -22.74 -1.59 6.98
N ALA A 43 -22.80 -2.34 8.08
CA ALA A 43 -23.97 -2.38 8.96
C ALA A 43 -24.24 -1.01 9.59
N LEU A 44 -23.21 -0.33 10.08
CA LEU A 44 -23.32 1.03 10.61
C LEU A 44 -23.83 2.02 9.57
N ILE A 45 -23.25 2.03 8.36
CA ILE A 45 -23.70 2.92 7.29
C ILE A 45 -25.16 2.64 6.96
N LYS A 46 -25.57 1.36 6.93
CA LYS A 46 -26.96 0.97 6.68
C LYS A 46 -27.92 1.43 7.77
N GLU A 47 -27.53 1.35 9.04
CA GLU A 47 -28.34 1.70 10.20
C GLU A 47 -28.49 3.21 10.36
N TYR A 48 -27.39 3.97 10.24
CA TYR A 48 -27.38 5.42 10.53
C TYR A 48 -27.62 6.30 9.31
N VAL A 49 -27.17 5.88 8.12
CA VAL A 49 -27.29 6.68 6.88
C VAL A 49 -28.37 6.13 5.96
N GLY A 50 -28.53 4.81 5.93
CA GLY A 50 -29.57 4.12 5.18
C GLY A 50 -29.04 3.16 4.12
N LYS A 51 -29.97 2.38 3.54
CA LYS A 51 -29.66 1.29 2.61
C LYS A 51 -28.95 1.76 1.32
N GLY A 52 -29.31 2.94 0.80
CA GLY A 52 -28.71 3.49 -0.42
C GLY A 52 -27.21 3.77 -0.26
N SER A 53 -26.83 4.41 0.85
CA SER A 53 -25.43 4.72 1.16
C SER A 53 -24.60 3.46 1.42
N ALA A 54 -25.19 2.45 2.06
CA ALA A 54 -24.53 1.16 2.27
C ALA A 54 -24.26 0.45 0.93
N PHE A 55 -25.19 0.52 -0.03
CA PHE A 55 -24.98 0.01 -1.38
C PHE A 55 -23.85 0.76 -2.10
N LEU A 56 -23.84 2.10 -2.03
CA LEU A 56 -22.76 2.91 -2.62
C LEU A 56 -21.40 2.58 -2.00
N PHE A 57 -21.33 2.33 -0.70
CA PHE A 57 -20.11 1.88 -0.04
C PHE A 57 -19.62 0.52 -0.58
N ALA A 58 -20.52 -0.47 -0.68
CA ALA A 58 -20.18 -1.78 -1.26
C ALA A 58 -19.74 -1.65 -2.73
N PHE A 59 -20.41 -0.81 -3.51
CA PHE A 59 -20.05 -0.52 -4.89
C PHE A 59 -18.69 0.18 -4.98
N ALA A 60 -18.42 1.14 -4.11
CA ALA A 60 -17.13 1.82 -4.04
C ALA A 60 -15.99 0.85 -3.70
N LEU A 61 -16.19 -0.09 -2.78
CA LEU A 61 -15.21 -1.14 -2.47
C LEU A 61 -14.93 -2.04 -3.67
N LEU A 62 -15.98 -2.38 -4.44
CA LEU A 62 -15.83 -3.13 -5.69
C LEU A 62 -14.99 -2.35 -6.71
N CYS A 63 -15.29 -1.06 -6.91
CA CYS A 63 -14.52 -0.18 -7.78
C CYS A 63 -13.06 -0.02 -7.32
N ALA A 64 -12.82 0.13 -6.01
CA ALA A 64 -11.48 0.21 -5.44
C ALA A 64 -10.67 -1.07 -5.70
N GLY A 65 -11.30 -2.25 -5.58
CA GLY A 65 -10.69 -3.54 -5.91
C GLY A 65 -10.30 -3.65 -7.40
N GLN A 66 -11.11 -3.12 -8.32
CA GLN A 66 -10.75 -3.08 -9.74
C GLN A 66 -9.57 -2.14 -10.01
N GLY A 67 -9.55 -0.96 -9.38
CA GLY A 67 -8.45 -0.01 -9.49
C GLY A 67 -7.12 -0.62 -9.04
N ALA A 68 -7.10 -1.25 -7.86
CA ALA A 68 -5.92 -1.93 -7.33
C ALA A 68 -5.42 -3.04 -8.27
N SER A 69 -6.33 -3.83 -8.87
CA SER A 69 -5.96 -4.88 -9.84
C SER A 69 -5.28 -4.33 -11.08
N ASN A 70 -5.74 -3.19 -11.60
CA ASN A 70 -5.15 -2.55 -12.77
C ASN A 70 -3.75 -2.03 -12.46
N THR A 71 -3.58 -1.31 -11.34
CA THR A 71 -2.26 -0.80 -10.91
C THR A 71 -1.27 -1.93 -10.63
N ALA A 72 -1.71 -3.04 -10.01
CA ALA A 72 -0.86 -4.20 -9.77
C ALA A 72 -0.37 -4.85 -11.08
N THR A 73 -1.22 -4.91 -12.12
CA THR A 73 -0.84 -5.47 -13.42
C THR A 73 0.22 -4.61 -14.11
N LEU A 74 0.04 -3.28 -14.07
CA LEU A 74 1.01 -2.32 -14.63
C LEU A 74 2.33 -2.34 -13.87
N ALA A 75 2.30 -2.32 -12.54
CA ALA A 75 3.51 -2.44 -11.72
C ALA A 75 4.25 -3.75 -11.99
N GLY A 76 3.50 -4.86 -12.10
CA GLY A 76 4.07 -6.14 -12.51
C GLY A 76 4.75 -6.06 -13.87
N GLN A 77 4.11 -5.44 -14.87
CA GLN A 77 4.69 -5.29 -16.21
C GLN A 77 6.03 -4.58 -16.16
N PHE A 78 6.12 -3.45 -15.48
CA PHE A 78 7.38 -2.71 -15.32
C PHE A 78 8.46 -3.56 -14.64
N VAL A 79 8.13 -4.30 -13.58
CA VAL A 79 9.10 -5.16 -12.89
C VAL A 79 9.55 -6.31 -13.79
N SER A 80 8.64 -6.97 -14.52
CA SER A 80 9.01 -8.12 -15.36
C SER A 80 9.77 -7.74 -16.62
N GLU A 81 9.45 -6.60 -17.23
CA GLU A 81 10.22 -6.10 -18.37
C GLU A 81 11.61 -5.60 -17.93
N GLY A 82 11.70 -4.93 -16.78
CA GLY A 82 12.95 -4.44 -16.22
C GLY A 82 13.90 -5.55 -15.74
N PHE A 83 13.39 -6.54 -14.98
CA PHE A 83 14.23 -7.56 -14.35
C PHE A 83 14.28 -8.91 -15.06
N LEU A 84 13.16 -9.36 -15.67
CA LEU A 84 13.06 -10.71 -16.24
C LEU A 84 13.07 -10.73 -17.78
N ARG A 85 13.00 -9.56 -18.45
CA ARG A 85 12.81 -9.40 -19.91
C ARG A 85 11.74 -10.33 -20.51
N TRP A 86 10.74 -10.71 -19.71
CA TRP A 86 9.77 -11.75 -20.05
C TRP A 86 8.48 -11.11 -20.56
N LYS A 87 8.15 -11.34 -21.84
CA LYS A 87 6.93 -10.85 -22.48
C LYS A 87 5.81 -11.87 -22.37
N LEU A 88 5.06 -11.82 -21.28
CA LEU A 88 3.78 -12.54 -21.13
C LEU A 88 2.62 -11.63 -21.53
N SER A 89 1.54 -12.21 -22.08
CA SER A 89 0.37 -11.41 -22.46
C SER A 89 -0.28 -10.78 -21.22
N PRO A 90 -0.69 -9.49 -21.28
CA PRO A 90 -1.27 -8.77 -20.14
C PRO A 90 -2.49 -9.48 -19.51
N PHE A 91 -3.32 -10.11 -20.35
CA PHE A 91 -4.52 -10.80 -19.92
C PHE A 91 -4.22 -12.08 -19.15
N LEU A 92 -3.29 -12.91 -19.66
CA LEU A 92 -2.90 -14.14 -18.99
C LEU A 92 -2.22 -13.84 -17.66
N ARG A 93 -1.37 -12.82 -17.63
CA ARG A 93 -0.74 -12.35 -16.39
C ARG A 93 -1.77 -11.89 -15.35
N ARG A 94 -2.77 -11.11 -15.77
CA ARG A 94 -3.86 -10.66 -14.88
C ARG A 94 -4.68 -11.83 -14.34
N LEU A 95 -4.99 -12.81 -15.19
CA LEU A 95 -5.74 -14.00 -14.76
C LEU A 95 -4.93 -14.84 -13.77
N VAL A 96 -3.66 -15.14 -14.08
CA VAL A 96 -2.80 -15.97 -13.21
C VAL A 96 -2.56 -15.29 -11.86
N THR A 97 -2.19 -14.01 -11.83
CA THR A 97 -2.00 -13.27 -10.58
C THR A 97 -3.28 -13.20 -9.75
N ARG A 98 -4.43 -13.01 -10.39
CA ARG A 98 -5.74 -13.02 -9.70
C ARG A 98 -6.09 -14.39 -9.16
N LEU A 99 -5.88 -15.47 -9.92
CA LEU A 99 -6.15 -16.83 -9.45
C LEU A 99 -5.23 -17.20 -8.28
N ILE A 100 -3.93 -16.92 -8.38
CA ILE A 100 -2.97 -17.18 -7.31
C ILE A 100 -3.30 -16.35 -6.07
N SER A 101 -3.65 -15.07 -6.21
CA SER A 101 -3.98 -14.20 -5.08
C SER A 101 -5.34 -14.52 -4.45
N MET A 102 -6.32 -14.98 -5.25
CA MET A 102 -7.67 -15.27 -4.78
C MET A 102 -7.77 -16.65 -4.14
N THR A 103 -6.93 -17.59 -4.54
CA THR A 103 -6.87 -18.96 -3.97
C THR A 103 -6.71 -18.97 -2.44
N PRO A 104 -5.69 -18.33 -1.84
CA PRO A 104 -5.53 -18.31 -0.38
C PRO A 104 -6.68 -17.58 0.31
N ALA A 105 -7.20 -16.51 -0.31
CA ALA A 105 -8.34 -15.77 0.22
C ALA A 105 -9.62 -16.62 0.27
N ILE A 106 -9.92 -17.37 -0.79
CA ILE A 106 -11.08 -18.28 -0.84
C ILE A 106 -10.92 -19.41 0.17
N ILE A 107 -9.75 -20.06 0.22
CA ILE A 107 -9.50 -21.18 1.14
C ILE A 107 -9.73 -20.75 2.59
N ILE A 108 -9.14 -19.61 2.98
CA ILE A 108 -9.27 -19.07 4.34
C ILE A 108 -10.69 -18.59 4.59
N SER A 109 -11.35 -17.96 3.63
CA SER A 109 -12.74 -17.52 3.77
C SER A 109 -13.71 -18.67 3.97
N VAL A 110 -13.50 -19.82 3.29
CA VAL A 110 -14.36 -21.01 3.43
C VAL A 110 -14.07 -21.73 4.75
N ALA A 111 -12.80 -21.81 5.17
CA ALA A 111 -12.41 -22.52 6.38
C ALA A 111 -12.67 -21.73 7.68
N LEU A 112 -12.40 -20.42 7.70
CA LEU A 112 -12.42 -19.58 8.91
C LEU A 112 -13.46 -18.43 8.86
N GLY A 113 -14.14 -18.24 7.72
CA GLY A 113 -15.17 -17.20 7.60
C GLY A 113 -14.62 -15.77 7.78
N ARG A 114 -15.41 -14.89 8.41
CA ARG A 114 -15.08 -13.46 8.60
C ARG A 114 -13.77 -13.23 9.37
N ARG A 115 -13.57 -13.97 10.47
CA ARG A 115 -12.34 -13.88 11.28
C ARG A 115 -11.08 -14.22 10.47
N GLY A 116 -11.21 -15.16 9.53
CA GLY A 116 -10.13 -15.52 8.61
C GLY A 116 -9.79 -14.40 7.64
N LEU A 117 -10.79 -13.69 7.12
CA LEU A 117 -10.60 -12.54 6.23
C LEU A 117 -9.90 -11.38 6.94
N ASP A 118 -10.34 -11.03 8.15
CA ASP A 118 -9.68 -9.99 8.96
C ASP A 118 -8.21 -10.33 9.22
N THR A 119 -7.94 -11.56 9.63
CA THR A 119 -6.58 -12.04 9.87
C THR A 119 -5.74 -11.98 8.59
N LEU A 120 -6.31 -12.35 7.44
CA LEU A 120 -5.64 -12.27 6.14
C LEU A 120 -5.35 -10.82 5.72
N LEU A 121 -6.28 -9.90 5.99
CA LEU A 121 -6.10 -8.47 5.73
C LEU A 121 -4.96 -7.92 6.58
N ILE A 122 -4.93 -8.20 7.88
CA ILE A 122 -3.85 -7.77 8.78
C ILE A 122 -2.52 -8.40 8.34
N ALA A 123 -2.49 -9.70 8.07
CA ALA A 123 -1.29 -10.40 7.61
C ALA A 123 -0.73 -9.81 6.30
N SER A 124 -1.61 -9.40 5.37
CA SER A 124 -1.20 -8.75 4.12
C SER A 124 -0.48 -7.42 4.39
N GLN A 125 -0.93 -6.65 5.39
CA GLN A 125 -0.26 -5.41 5.79
C GLN A 125 1.13 -5.68 6.39
N VAL A 126 1.27 -6.74 7.18
CA VAL A 126 2.55 -7.14 7.78
C VAL A 126 3.53 -7.59 6.69
N ILE A 127 3.07 -8.39 5.72
CA ILE A 127 3.91 -8.82 4.58
C ILE A 127 4.38 -7.60 3.78
N LEU A 128 3.49 -6.67 3.48
CA LEU A 128 3.85 -5.44 2.75
C LEU A 128 4.91 -4.64 3.52
N SER A 129 4.77 -4.53 4.84
CA SER A 129 5.72 -3.88 5.75
C SER A 129 7.12 -4.51 5.70
N ILE A 130 7.20 -5.85 5.58
CA ILE A 130 8.49 -6.57 5.43
C ILE A 130 9.14 -6.31 4.06
N VAL A 131 8.31 -6.22 3.01
CA VAL A 131 8.77 -6.08 1.63
C VAL A 131 9.24 -4.66 1.30
N LEU A 132 8.62 -3.65 1.93
CA LEU A 132 8.85 -2.24 1.62
C LEU A 132 10.31 -1.77 1.83
N PRO A 133 11.05 -2.15 2.90
CA PRO A 133 12.46 -1.79 3.07
C PRO A 133 13.36 -2.26 1.94
N PHE A 134 13.08 -3.44 1.38
CA PHE A 134 13.86 -4.01 0.28
C PHE A 134 13.72 -3.20 -1.01
N PHE A 135 12.56 -2.56 -1.22
CA PHE A 135 12.34 -1.67 -2.37
C PHE A 135 12.81 -0.23 -2.11
N VAL A 136 12.62 0.29 -0.90
CA VAL A 136 13.02 1.68 -0.57
C VAL A 136 14.53 1.83 -0.50
N PHE A 137 15.25 0.85 0.03
CA PHE A 137 16.71 0.89 0.13
C PHE A 137 17.42 1.19 -1.22
N PRO A 138 17.21 0.40 -2.30
CA PRO A 138 17.83 0.68 -3.59
C PRO A 138 17.34 2.01 -4.18
N LEU A 139 16.08 2.39 -3.94
CA LEU A 139 15.52 3.65 -4.44
C LEU A 139 16.21 4.86 -3.81
N VAL A 140 16.37 4.86 -2.48
CA VAL A 140 17.10 5.90 -1.73
C VAL A 140 18.57 5.90 -2.13
N PHE A 141 19.20 4.73 -2.25
CA PHE A 141 20.59 4.61 -2.67
C PHE A 141 20.82 5.18 -4.08
N PHE A 142 19.99 4.82 -5.07
CA PHE A 142 20.12 5.35 -6.43
C PHE A 142 19.78 6.84 -6.54
N THR A 143 18.86 7.35 -5.69
CA THR A 143 18.51 8.78 -5.67
C THR A 143 19.55 9.63 -4.93
N SER A 144 20.24 9.05 -3.95
CA SER A 144 21.28 9.71 -3.15
C SER A 144 22.67 9.62 -3.78
N SER A 145 22.94 8.61 -4.61
CA SER A 145 24.28 8.40 -5.14
C SER A 145 24.51 9.35 -6.33
N GLY A 146 25.50 10.24 -6.22
CA GLY A 146 26.01 11.07 -7.32
C GLY A 146 26.72 10.27 -8.43
N SER A 147 26.33 9.02 -8.63
CA SER A 147 26.89 8.08 -9.60
C SER A 147 26.40 8.41 -11.01
N GLY A 148 26.73 9.59 -11.55
CA GLY A 148 26.70 9.93 -12.98
C GLY A 148 25.36 9.84 -13.74
N LEU A 149 24.30 9.27 -13.15
CA LEU A 149 23.01 9.01 -13.79
C LEU A 149 22.11 10.25 -13.83
N MET A 150 22.40 11.22 -12.98
CA MET A 150 21.65 12.48 -12.81
C MET A 150 22.52 13.70 -13.17
N LYS A 151 23.53 13.50 -14.03
CA LYS A 151 24.28 14.57 -14.68
C LYS A 151 23.83 14.65 -16.13
N VAL A 152 23.19 15.75 -16.50
CA VAL A 152 22.77 15.97 -17.90
C VAL A 152 23.85 16.79 -18.57
N LYS A 153 24.35 16.31 -19.72
CA LYS A 153 25.29 17.07 -20.56
C LYS A 153 24.58 18.32 -21.08
N GLN A 154 25.10 19.49 -20.78
CA GLN A 154 24.53 20.77 -21.21
C GLN A 154 24.80 20.96 -22.73
N PRO A 155 23.90 21.60 -23.50
CA PRO A 155 24.17 21.89 -24.90
C PRO A 155 25.43 22.77 -25.01
N PRO A 156 26.28 22.57 -26.04
CA PRO A 156 27.58 23.23 -26.12
C PRO A 156 27.40 24.75 -26.19
N THR A 157 28.03 25.45 -25.25
CA THR A 157 28.21 26.91 -25.29
C THR A 157 29.55 27.20 -26.00
N GLU A 158 29.79 28.42 -26.50
CA GLU A 158 30.96 28.81 -27.34
C GLU A 158 32.36 28.53 -26.75
N SER A 159 32.47 28.02 -25.52
CA SER A 159 33.69 27.47 -24.92
C SER A 159 33.66 25.94 -24.97
N ASP A 160 34.71 25.34 -25.56
CA ASP A 160 34.89 23.91 -25.89
C ASP A 160 34.97 22.94 -24.68
N ASP A 161 34.35 23.29 -23.55
CA ASP A 161 34.31 22.50 -22.32
C ASP A 161 32.93 21.82 -22.15
N ASP A 162 32.93 20.50 -22.00
CA ASP A 162 31.73 19.72 -21.68
C ASP A 162 31.20 20.09 -20.28
N GLU A 163 30.24 21.02 -20.20
CA GLU A 163 29.58 21.41 -18.95
C GLU A 163 28.49 20.39 -18.57
N TYR A 164 28.56 19.85 -17.35
CA TYR A 164 27.57 18.90 -16.82
C TYR A 164 26.74 19.61 -15.75
N ALA A 165 25.43 19.74 -15.97
CA ALA A 165 24.51 20.22 -14.94
C ALA A 165 24.24 19.10 -13.92
N ASP A 166 24.67 19.31 -12.68
CA ASP A 166 24.45 18.39 -11.57
C ASP A 166 23.06 18.63 -10.95
N PHE A 167 22.12 17.72 -11.19
CA PHE A 167 20.79 17.74 -10.58
C PHE A 167 20.73 16.90 -9.30
N SER A 168 21.87 16.59 -8.68
CA SER A 168 21.93 15.83 -7.44
C SER A 168 21.01 16.42 -6.37
N SER A 169 20.24 15.54 -5.72
CA SER A 169 19.32 15.95 -4.68
C SER A 169 20.09 16.66 -3.56
N ALA A 170 19.57 17.81 -3.10
CA ALA A 170 20.20 18.57 -2.02
C ALA A 170 20.48 17.65 -0.83
N TRP A 171 21.61 17.83 -0.15
CA TRP A 171 22.02 16.95 0.95
C TRP A 171 20.94 16.78 2.03
N TYR A 172 20.08 17.78 2.24
CA TYR A 172 18.90 17.72 3.11
C TYR A 172 17.85 16.69 2.66
N VAL A 173 17.62 16.56 1.36
CA VAL A 173 16.68 15.58 0.78
C VAL A 173 17.21 14.16 0.96
N THR A 174 18.52 13.98 0.75
CA THR A 174 19.21 12.72 1.03
C THR A 174 19.15 12.37 2.52
N ALA A 175 19.49 13.30 3.40
CA ALA A 175 19.43 13.10 4.85
C ALA A 175 18.00 12.78 5.32
N LEU A 176 17.00 13.47 4.77
CA LEU A 176 15.59 13.21 5.03
C LEU A 176 15.17 11.83 4.51
N GLY A 177 15.63 11.42 3.32
CA GLY A 177 15.37 10.10 2.74
C GLY A 177 15.90 8.96 3.62
N TYR A 178 17.14 9.07 4.09
CA TYR A 178 17.72 8.10 5.02
C TYR A 178 17.04 8.12 6.40
N SER A 179 16.64 9.30 6.89
CA SER A 179 15.90 9.42 8.15
C SER A 179 14.53 8.74 8.06
N LEU A 180 13.77 8.97 6.98
CA LEU A 180 12.50 8.29 6.73
C LEU A 180 12.67 6.78 6.60
N PHE A 181 13.72 6.33 5.89
CA PHE A 181 14.04 4.92 5.78
C PHE A 181 14.33 4.28 7.15
N ALA A 182 15.10 4.95 8.01
CA ALA A 182 15.41 4.46 9.36
C ALA A 182 14.15 4.37 10.23
N ILE A 183 13.28 5.39 10.22
CA ILE A 183 12.00 5.38 10.93
C ILE A 183 11.12 4.23 10.45
N MET A 184 11.02 4.08 9.13
CA MET A 184 10.23 3.02 8.50
C MET A 184 10.76 1.63 8.86
N LEU A 185 12.08 1.43 8.86
CA LEU A 185 12.71 0.18 9.27
C LEU A 185 12.41 -0.13 10.75
N ALA A 186 12.51 0.87 11.63
CA ALA A 186 12.17 0.71 13.04
C ALA A 186 10.69 0.35 13.25
N ALA A 187 9.78 1.03 12.55
CA ALA A 187 8.35 0.75 12.59
C ALA A 187 8.02 -0.66 12.07
N ASN A 188 8.61 -1.07 10.95
CA ASN A 188 8.42 -2.42 10.41
C ASN A 188 8.97 -3.49 11.36
N CYS A 189 10.16 -3.27 11.94
CA CYS A 189 10.75 -4.18 12.92
C CYS A 189 9.84 -4.32 14.16
N TYR A 190 9.29 -3.22 14.66
CA TYR A 190 8.32 -3.23 15.76
C TYR A 190 7.06 -4.05 15.42
N VAL A 191 6.48 -3.85 14.24
CA VAL A 191 5.29 -4.60 13.78
C VAL A 191 5.58 -6.09 13.67
N ILE A 192 6.73 -6.47 13.11
CA ILE A 192 7.14 -7.88 12.97
C ILE A 192 7.34 -8.52 14.35
N VAL A 193 8.03 -7.84 15.26
CA VAL A 193 8.24 -8.34 16.63
C VAL A 193 6.91 -8.52 17.34
N ARG A 194 5.99 -7.57 17.22
CA ARG A 194 4.65 -7.66 17.81
C ARG A 194 3.85 -8.83 17.22
N PHE A 195 3.91 -9.03 15.91
CA PHE A 195 3.27 -10.17 15.24
C PHE A 195 3.86 -11.51 15.69
N CYS A 196 5.19 -11.62 15.80
CA CYS A 196 5.87 -12.83 16.29
C CYS A 196 5.56 -13.15 17.76
N ARG A 197 5.24 -12.14 18.58
CA ARG A 197 4.86 -12.33 19.99
C ARG A 197 3.40 -12.74 20.18
N GLY A 198 2.59 -12.76 19.11
CA GLY A 198 1.16 -13.10 19.20
C GLY A 198 0.30 -12.03 19.89
N GLU A 199 0.84 -10.81 20.07
CA GLU A 199 0.14 -9.67 20.67
C GLU A 199 -0.69 -8.94 19.59
N SER A 200 -1.64 -9.64 18.98
CA SER A 200 -2.58 -9.10 17.96
C SER A 200 -3.91 -8.69 18.58
#